data_AF-A0A3D1XE82-F1
#
_entry.id   AF-A0A3D1XE82-F1
#
_cell.length_a   1.000
_cell.length_b   1.000
_cell.length_c   1.000
_cell.angle_alpha   90.00
_cell.angle_beta   90.00
_cell.angle_gamma   90.00
#
_symmetry.space_group_name_H-M   'P 1'
#
loop_
_entity.id
_entity.type
_entity.pdbx_description
1 polymer ?
#
loop_
_entity_poly.entity_id
_entity_poly.type
_entity_poly.pdbx_seq_one_letter_code
_entity_poly.pdbx_strand_id
1 'polypeptide(L)'
;VPTYVHCSPVMRDAQHKMSKRNGDPSYEDLKAQGFLTNAILNYVALLGWSPRGEQSEQEFFTLDELVEAFDIGGISKSPAIFDIEKLTYFNANYLRNLTPEEFCKVAEPYIRESVKNEAYSASEIAALLQARCEKLTDIPEKVDFFDALPDYSVEYYTNKKSKTNAEVSLDMLTKVLPKLEELPEWTNEALHDMLVSFAEELGVKNATLMWPLRIAAAGKLVTPGGAVEICHILGREETIRRVKAGIAKLA
;
A
#
# COMPACT_ATOMS: atom_id res chain seq x y z
N VAL A 1 -49.89 1.44 -18.51
CA VAL A 1 -49.32 1.88 -17.21
C VAL A 1 -48.00 1.17 -17.03
N PRO A 2 -46.87 1.87 -16.79
CA PRO A 2 -45.57 1.21 -16.62
C PRO A 2 -45.46 0.53 -15.24
N THR A 3 -44.52 -0.42 -15.12
CA THR A 3 -44.18 -1.04 -13.83
C THR A 3 -43.28 -0.09 -13.03
N TYR A 4 -43.67 0.19 -11.79
CA TYR A 4 -42.90 1.03 -10.88
C TYR A 4 -42.20 0.18 -9.81
N VAL A 5 -40.93 0.45 -9.59
CA VAL A 5 -40.11 -0.19 -8.55
C VAL A 5 -39.44 0.92 -7.74
N HIS A 6 -39.72 0.98 -6.45
CA HIS A 6 -39.12 1.97 -5.56
C HIS A 6 -38.00 1.29 -4.77
N CYS A 7 -36.76 1.75 -4.95
CA CYS A 7 -35.63 1.26 -4.18
C CYS A 7 -35.64 1.86 -2.76
N SER A 8 -35.22 1.06 -1.77
CA SER A 8 -35.05 1.55 -0.41
C SER A 8 -33.91 2.57 -0.33
N PRO A 9 -34.00 3.56 0.56
CA PRO A 9 -32.96 4.58 0.69
C PRO A 9 -31.66 3.98 1.21
N VAL A 10 -30.54 4.54 0.76
CA VAL A 10 -29.25 4.32 1.42
C VAL A 10 -29.17 5.20 2.67
N MET A 11 -28.79 4.59 3.77
CA MET A 11 -28.77 5.16 5.09
C MET A 11 -27.32 5.44 5.52
N ARG A 12 -27.12 6.52 6.28
CA ARG A 12 -25.85 6.79 6.97
C ARG A 12 -25.72 5.91 8.20
N ASP A 13 -26.82 5.78 8.93
CA ASP A 13 -26.93 5.00 10.16
C ASP A 13 -28.35 4.41 10.26
N ALA A 14 -28.67 3.77 11.38
CA ALA A 14 -29.96 3.11 11.54
C ALA A 14 -31.18 4.06 11.50
N GLN A 15 -30.99 5.38 11.65
CA GLN A 15 -32.07 6.36 11.73
C GLN A 15 -32.04 7.41 10.61
N HIS A 16 -30.87 7.72 10.04
CA HIS A 16 -30.67 8.85 9.14
C HIS A 16 -30.31 8.42 7.72
N LYS A 17 -30.95 9.06 6.73
CA LYS A 17 -30.61 8.89 5.32
C LYS A 17 -29.28 9.58 4.99
N MET A 18 -28.53 9.02 4.03
CA MET A 18 -27.40 9.74 3.46
C MET A 18 -27.84 11.05 2.81
N SER A 19 -27.06 12.11 3.03
CA SER A 19 -27.29 13.45 2.48
C SER A 19 -25.98 14.22 2.36
N LYS A 20 -25.74 14.83 1.18
CA LYS A 20 -24.62 15.75 0.97
C LYS A 20 -24.57 16.89 2.02
N ARG A 21 -25.74 17.32 2.52
CA ARG A 21 -25.84 18.38 3.54
C ARG A 21 -25.25 17.98 4.90
N ASN A 22 -25.14 16.68 5.15
CA ASN A 22 -24.56 16.13 6.37
C ASN A 22 -23.08 15.75 6.18
N GLY A 23 -22.50 16.00 5.00
CA GLY A 23 -21.13 15.61 4.66
C GLY A 23 -20.98 14.14 4.25
N ASP A 24 -22.07 13.47 3.85
CA ASP A 24 -21.97 12.12 3.27
C ASP A 24 -21.27 12.16 1.91
N PRO A 25 -20.42 11.16 1.60
CA PRO A 25 -19.62 11.18 0.38
C PRO A 25 -20.48 10.99 -0.87
N SER A 26 -20.17 11.75 -1.91
CA SER A 26 -20.61 11.51 -3.29
C SER A 26 -19.67 10.54 -4.03
N TYR A 27 -20.07 10.10 -5.22
CA TYR A 27 -19.19 9.31 -6.10
C TYR A 27 -17.86 10.05 -6.36
N GLU A 28 -17.93 11.34 -6.67
CA GLU A 28 -16.77 12.17 -6.93
C GLU A 28 -15.87 12.29 -5.69
N ASP A 29 -16.46 12.38 -4.49
CA ASP A 29 -15.69 12.41 -3.24
C ASP A 29 -14.97 11.08 -3.00
N LEU A 30 -15.62 9.94 -3.24
CA LEU A 30 -14.98 8.62 -3.13
C LEU A 30 -13.86 8.46 -4.16
N LYS A 31 -14.07 8.92 -5.40
CA LYS A 31 -13.00 8.94 -6.41
C LYS A 31 -11.82 9.80 -5.97
N ALA A 32 -12.08 10.99 -5.44
CA ALA A 32 -11.04 11.88 -4.93
C ALA A 32 -10.28 11.29 -3.72
N GLN A 33 -10.94 10.46 -2.92
CA GLN A 33 -10.34 9.69 -1.83
C GLN A 33 -9.53 8.47 -2.30
N GLY A 34 -9.31 8.30 -3.61
CA GLY A 34 -8.44 7.24 -4.15
C GLY A 34 -9.10 5.87 -4.27
N PHE A 35 -10.44 5.81 -4.27
CA PHE A 35 -11.18 4.58 -4.56
C PHE A 35 -11.29 4.34 -6.08
N LEU A 36 -11.17 3.06 -6.48
CA LEU A 36 -11.37 2.61 -7.84
C LEU A 36 -12.86 2.66 -8.20
N THR A 37 -13.13 3.02 -9.46
CA THR A 37 -14.52 3.09 -9.96
C THR A 37 -15.21 1.73 -9.86
N ASN A 38 -14.52 0.64 -10.20
CA ASN A 38 -15.09 -0.71 -10.13
C ASN A 38 -15.47 -1.10 -8.69
N ALA A 39 -14.64 -0.73 -7.71
CA ALA A 39 -14.95 -0.97 -6.30
C ALA A 39 -16.17 -0.18 -5.84
N ILE A 40 -16.27 1.10 -6.21
CA ILE A 40 -17.43 1.94 -5.89
C ILE A 40 -18.70 1.38 -6.53
N LEU A 41 -18.66 1.02 -7.82
CA LEU A 41 -19.81 0.50 -8.54
C LEU A 41 -20.31 -0.82 -7.95
N ASN A 42 -19.41 -1.78 -7.70
CA ASN A 42 -19.80 -3.05 -7.09
C ASN A 42 -20.36 -2.84 -5.68
N TYR A 43 -19.70 -2.04 -4.85
CA TYR A 43 -20.18 -1.78 -3.50
C TYR A 43 -21.56 -1.12 -3.50
N VAL A 44 -21.76 -0.08 -4.33
CA VAL A 44 -23.04 0.63 -4.45
C VAL A 44 -24.13 -0.28 -5.01
N ALA A 45 -23.80 -1.15 -5.97
CA ALA A 45 -24.77 -2.12 -6.50
C ALA A 45 -25.29 -3.06 -5.40
N LEU A 46 -24.44 -3.45 -4.44
CA LEU A 46 -24.84 -4.29 -3.31
C LEU A 46 -25.60 -3.52 -2.20
N LEU A 47 -25.70 -2.19 -2.28
CA LEU A 47 -26.51 -1.40 -1.35
C LEU A 47 -27.99 -1.51 -1.71
N GLY A 48 -28.64 -2.53 -1.14
CA GLY A 48 -30.07 -2.76 -1.32
C GLY A 48 -30.39 -3.72 -2.47
N TRP A 49 -29.39 -4.39 -3.03
CA TRP A 49 -29.57 -5.53 -3.92
C TRP A 49 -28.61 -6.65 -3.53
N SER A 50 -29.05 -7.89 -3.68
CA SER A 50 -28.23 -9.08 -3.51
C SER A 50 -28.41 -10.03 -4.69
N PRO A 51 -27.33 -10.67 -5.17
CA PRO A 51 -27.43 -11.72 -6.17
C PRO A 51 -28.28 -12.88 -5.65
N ARG A 52 -28.86 -13.66 -6.58
CA ARG A 52 -29.72 -14.81 -6.25
C ARG A 52 -29.18 -16.08 -6.88
N GLY A 53 -29.72 -17.22 -6.46
CA GLY A 53 -29.35 -18.52 -7.01
C GLY A 53 -27.92 -18.88 -6.63
N GLU A 54 -27.17 -19.42 -7.59
CA GLU A 54 -25.79 -19.91 -7.38
C GLU A 54 -24.80 -18.79 -6.99
N GLN A 55 -25.15 -17.52 -7.26
CA GLN A 55 -24.33 -16.37 -6.95
C GLN A 55 -24.66 -15.71 -5.60
N SER A 56 -25.51 -16.31 -4.75
CA SER A 56 -26.02 -15.66 -3.52
C SER A 56 -24.93 -15.21 -2.54
N GLU A 57 -23.78 -15.87 -2.56
CA GLU A 57 -22.62 -15.56 -1.70
C GLU A 57 -21.54 -14.73 -2.41
N GLN A 58 -21.73 -14.40 -3.70
CA GLN A 58 -20.78 -13.62 -4.46
C GLN A 58 -20.88 -12.14 -4.05
N GLU A 59 -19.75 -11.55 -3.64
CA GLU A 59 -19.68 -10.13 -3.30
C GLU A 59 -18.88 -9.32 -4.33
N PHE A 60 -17.95 -9.96 -5.05
CA PHE A 60 -17.08 -9.29 -6.02
C PHE A 60 -17.59 -9.46 -7.44
N PHE A 61 -17.79 -8.35 -8.14
CA PHE A 61 -18.29 -8.32 -9.51
C PHE A 61 -17.59 -7.27 -10.36
N THR A 62 -17.28 -7.59 -11.60
CA THR A 62 -17.09 -6.59 -12.66
C THR A 62 -18.42 -5.94 -13.01
N LEU A 63 -18.39 -4.82 -13.75
CA LEU A 63 -19.63 -4.19 -14.21
C LEU A 63 -20.42 -5.12 -15.13
N ASP A 64 -19.74 -5.89 -15.99
CA ASP A 64 -20.40 -6.84 -16.90
C ASP A 64 -21.04 -7.99 -16.11
N GLU A 65 -20.35 -8.52 -15.10
CA GLU A 65 -20.92 -9.54 -14.19
C GLU A 65 -22.12 -9.00 -13.40
N LEU A 66 -22.12 -7.73 -12.98
CA LEU A 66 -23.29 -7.10 -12.37
C LEU A 66 -24.46 -7.04 -13.35
N VAL A 67 -24.22 -6.66 -14.60
CA VAL A 67 -25.25 -6.59 -15.65
C VAL A 67 -25.86 -7.97 -15.90
N GLU A 68 -25.03 -9.02 -15.94
CA GLU A 68 -25.49 -10.40 -16.13
C GLU A 68 -26.23 -10.95 -14.91
N ALA A 69 -25.75 -10.67 -13.71
CA ALA A 69 -26.34 -11.16 -12.46
C ALA A 69 -27.60 -10.40 -12.02
N PHE A 70 -27.81 -9.18 -12.51
CA PHE A 70 -28.87 -8.31 -12.00
C PHE A 70 -30.27 -8.88 -12.28
N ASP A 71 -30.95 -9.24 -11.20
CA ASP A 71 -32.37 -9.57 -11.19
C ASP A 71 -33.14 -8.61 -10.28
N ILE A 72 -34.30 -8.17 -10.75
CA ILE A 72 -35.22 -7.29 -10.00
C ILE A 72 -35.68 -7.92 -8.68
N GLY A 73 -35.76 -9.25 -8.62
CA GLY A 73 -36.10 -10.00 -7.41
C GLY A 73 -35.01 -9.97 -6.35
N GLY A 74 -33.79 -9.53 -6.69
CA GLY A 74 -32.69 -9.31 -5.75
C GLY A 74 -32.77 -7.98 -5.00
N ILE A 75 -33.67 -7.07 -5.39
CA ILE A 75 -33.85 -5.77 -4.72
C ILE A 75 -34.47 -5.98 -3.34
N SER A 76 -33.76 -5.53 -2.30
CA SER A 76 -34.20 -5.57 -0.92
C SER A 76 -35.21 -4.47 -0.62
N LYS A 77 -36.20 -4.81 0.21
CA LYS A 77 -37.12 -3.82 0.81
C LYS A 77 -36.53 -3.15 2.04
N SER A 78 -35.47 -3.70 2.62
CA SER A 78 -34.80 -3.13 3.79
C SER A 78 -33.83 -2.03 3.35
N PRO A 79 -33.75 -0.89 4.07
CA PRO A 79 -32.70 0.11 3.84
C PRO A 79 -31.31 -0.49 4.03
N ALA A 80 -30.35 -0.07 3.19
CA ALA A 80 -28.95 -0.44 3.33
C ALA A 80 -28.17 0.69 4.01
N ILE A 81 -27.27 0.35 4.94
CA ILE A 81 -26.38 1.33 5.57
C ILE A 81 -25.07 1.39 4.77
N PHE A 82 -24.62 2.60 4.46
CA PHE A 82 -23.31 2.84 3.87
C PHE A 82 -22.23 2.62 4.93
N ASP A 83 -21.23 1.84 4.56
CA ASP A 83 -20.11 1.39 5.39
C ASP A 83 -18.81 1.60 4.60
N ILE A 84 -18.05 2.60 5.02
CA ILE A 84 -16.79 2.98 4.39
C ILE A 84 -15.71 1.91 4.56
N GLU A 85 -15.75 1.13 5.64
CA GLU A 85 -14.79 0.04 5.89
C GLU A 85 -15.06 -1.11 4.93
N LYS A 86 -16.34 -1.45 4.69
CA LYS A 86 -16.70 -2.43 3.66
C LYS A 86 -16.29 -1.97 2.26
N LEU A 87 -16.51 -0.70 1.91
CA LEU A 87 -16.01 -0.16 0.62
C LEU A 87 -14.48 -0.20 0.53
N THR A 88 -13.76 0.09 1.62
CA THR A 88 -12.29 0.00 1.68
C THR A 88 -11.80 -1.42 1.48
N TYR A 89 -12.46 -2.41 2.10
CA TYR A 89 -12.20 -3.83 1.86
C TYR A 89 -12.38 -4.21 0.38
N PHE A 90 -13.46 -3.74 -0.25
CA PHE A 90 -13.68 -3.95 -1.68
C PHE A 90 -12.54 -3.35 -2.48
N ASN A 91 -12.22 -2.08 -2.24
CA ASN A 91 -11.18 -1.35 -2.97
C ASN A 91 -9.82 -2.03 -2.88
N ALA A 92 -9.43 -2.47 -1.69
CA ALA A 92 -8.19 -3.20 -1.47
C ALA A 92 -8.17 -4.55 -2.22
N ASN A 93 -9.31 -5.23 -2.37
CA ASN A 93 -9.41 -6.43 -3.19
C ASN A 93 -9.22 -6.10 -4.68
N TYR A 94 -9.89 -5.08 -5.21
CA TYR A 94 -9.71 -4.67 -6.61
C TYR A 94 -8.28 -4.24 -6.92
N LEU A 95 -7.66 -3.40 -6.08
CA LEU A 95 -6.28 -2.96 -6.25
C LEU A 95 -5.30 -4.15 -6.31
N ARG A 96 -5.48 -5.14 -5.44
CA ARG A 96 -4.65 -6.36 -5.41
C ARG A 96 -4.84 -7.26 -6.63
N ASN A 97 -6.01 -7.24 -7.26
CA ASN A 97 -6.33 -8.09 -8.41
C ASN A 97 -6.05 -7.44 -9.77
N LEU A 98 -5.67 -6.16 -9.82
CA LEU A 98 -5.15 -5.55 -11.03
C LEU A 98 -3.87 -6.26 -11.49
N THR A 99 -3.62 -6.29 -12.80
CA THR A 99 -2.29 -6.65 -13.29
C THR A 99 -1.24 -5.63 -12.79
N PRO A 100 0.06 -6.00 -12.70
CA PRO A 100 1.10 -5.05 -12.30
C PRO A 100 1.10 -3.77 -13.14
N GLU A 101 0.85 -3.88 -14.44
CA GLU A 101 0.79 -2.77 -15.38
C GLU A 101 -0.41 -1.85 -15.11
N GLU A 102 -1.59 -2.43 -14.87
CA GLU A 102 -2.80 -1.67 -14.53
C GLU A 102 -2.68 -0.99 -13.18
N PHE A 103 -2.13 -1.68 -12.17
CA PHE A 103 -1.86 -1.10 -10.86
C PHE A 103 -0.88 0.07 -10.98
N CYS A 104 0.23 -0.12 -11.69
CA CYS A 104 1.21 0.95 -11.94
C CYS A 104 0.52 2.17 -12.57
N LYS A 105 -0.32 1.97 -13.59
CA LYS A 105 -1.04 3.05 -14.27
C LYS A 105 -1.93 3.88 -13.33
N VAL A 106 -2.63 3.24 -12.39
CA VAL A 106 -3.49 3.96 -11.44
C VAL A 106 -2.72 4.53 -10.24
N ALA A 107 -1.62 3.91 -9.85
CA ALA A 107 -0.78 4.32 -8.72
C ALA A 107 0.19 5.45 -9.09
N GLU A 108 0.72 5.46 -10.32
CA GLU A 108 1.77 6.38 -10.75
C GLU A 108 1.46 7.86 -10.49
N PRO A 109 0.26 8.39 -10.79
CA PRO A 109 -0.06 9.78 -10.47
C PRO A 109 0.16 10.12 -8.98
N TYR A 110 -0.20 9.20 -8.08
CA TYR A 110 -0.05 9.36 -6.63
C TYR A 110 1.39 9.11 -6.17
N ILE A 111 2.13 8.20 -6.81
CA ILE A 111 3.57 8.04 -6.56
C ILE A 111 4.29 9.36 -6.88
N ARG A 112 3.96 9.96 -8.03
CA ARG A 112 4.56 11.21 -8.51
C ARG A 112 4.09 12.44 -7.76
N GLU A 113 3.13 12.36 -6.84
CA GLU A 113 2.85 13.44 -5.90
C GLU A 113 4.02 13.67 -4.94
N SER A 114 4.69 12.60 -4.49
CA SER A 114 5.82 12.68 -3.57
C SER A 114 7.18 12.37 -4.21
N VAL A 115 7.24 11.42 -5.15
CA VAL A 115 8.48 11.00 -5.83
C VAL A 115 8.61 11.72 -7.17
N LYS A 116 9.20 12.91 -7.13
CA LYS A 116 9.44 13.78 -8.29
C LYS A 116 10.66 13.35 -9.10
N ASN A 117 11.60 12.63 -8.50
CA ASN A 117 12.74 12.13 -9.24
C ASN A 117 12.32 11.02 -10.22
N GLU A 118 12.32 11.33 -11.51
CA GLU A 118 11.96 10.40 -12.58
C GLU A 118 12.95 9.24 -12.74
N ALA A 119 14.16 9.35 -12.18
CA ALA A 119 15.13 8.26 -12.15
C ALA A 119 14.64 7.05 -11.33
N TYR A 120 13.75 7.28 -10.37
CA TYR A 120 13.11 6.18 -9.64
C TYR A 120 11.95 5.61 -10.47
N SER A 121 12.02 4.30 -10.71
CA SER A 121 11.03 3.57 -11.49
C SER A 121 9.67 3.55 -10.77
N ALA A 122 8.66 4.14 -11.40
CA ALA A 122 7.30 4.12 -10.87
C ALA A 122 6.74 2.69 -10.79
N SER A 123 7.11 1.80 -11.72
CA SER A 123 6.65 0.42 -11.73
C SER A 123 7.27 -0.41 -10.59
N GLU A 124 8.56 -0.20 -10.28
CA GLU A 124 9.20 -0.86 -9.14
C GLU A 124 8.61 -0.38 -7.82
N ILE A 125 8.36 0.94 -7.67
CA ILE A 125 7.69 1.49 -6.49
C ILE A 125 6.25 0.95 -6.37
N ALA A 126 5.51 0.90 -7.48
CA ALA A 126 4.16 0.36 -7.53
C ALA A 126 4.13 -1.12 -7.09
N ALA A 127 5.09 -1.93 -7.52
CA ALA A 127 5.19 -3.34 -7.12
C ALA A 127 5.32 -3.52 -5.60
N LEU A 128 5.96 -2.58 -4.88
CA LEU A 128 6.05 -2.61 -3.41
C LEU A 128 4.71 -2.30 -2.72
N LEU A 129 3.83 -1.55 -3.39
CA LEU A 129 2.61 -1.03 -2.80
C LEU A 129 1.41 -1.98 -2.98
N GLN A 130 1.32 -2.65 -4.14
CA GLN A 130 0.09 -3.29 -4.61
C GLN A 130 -0.53 -4.24 -3.58
N ALA A 131 0.26 -5.13 -2.99
CA ALA A 131 -0.23 -6.15 -2.06
C ALA A 131 -0.86 -5.56 -0.76
N ARG A 132 -0.58 -4.30 -0.43
CA ARG A 132 -0.99 -3.63 0.81
C ARG A 132 -1.63 -2.26 0.57
N CYS A 133 -2.06 -1.98 -0.66
CA CYS A 133 -2.72 -0.73 -1.02
C CYS A 133 -4.23 -0.86 -0.78
N GLU A 134 -4.74 -0.01 0.11
CA GLU A 134 -6.18 0.06 0.40
C GLU A 134 -6.83 1.23 -0.33
N LYS A 135 -6.14 2.37 -0.42
CA LYS A 135 -6.53 3.55 -1.20
C LYS A 135 -5.33 4.15 -1.90
N LEU A 136 -5.54 4.72 -3.07
CA LEU A 136 -4.47 5.35 -3.86
C LEU A 136 -3.91 6.61 -3.18
N THR A 137 -4.75 7.36 -2.45
CA THR A 137 -4.33 8.56 -1.70
C THR A 137 -3.43 8.26 -0.50
N ASP A 138 -3.27 6.99 -0.11
CA ASP A 138 -2.34 6.61 0.96
C ASP A 138 -0.91 6.43 0.41
N ILE A 139 -0.75 6.40 -0.91
CA ILE A 139 0.55 6.18 -1.57
C ILE A 139 1.54 7.31 -1.28
N PRO A 140 1.20 8.62 -1.43
CA PRO A 140 2.18 9.70 -1.33
C PRO A 140 2.98 9.67 -0.02
N GLU A 141 2.32 9.45 1.13
CA GLU A 141 2.98 9.35 2.43
C GLU A 141 3.87 8.10 2.54
N LYS A 142 3.50 6.99 1.89
CA LYS A 142 4.28 5.73 1.95
C LYS A 142 5.59 5.80 1.18
N VAL A 143 5.74 6.73 0.23
CA VAL A 143 6.87 6.78 -0.71
C VAL A 143 7.65 8.10 -0.69
N ASP A 144 7.25 9.08 0.12
CA ASP A 144 7.89 10.39 0.26
C ASP A 144 9.39 10.37 0.61
N PHE A 145 9.91 9.25 1.13
CA PHE A 145 11.31 9.11 1.50
C PHE A 145 12.24 8.86 0.31
N PHE A 146 11.74 8.50 -0.87
CA PHE A 146 12.62 8.15 -2.00
C PHE A 146 13.43 9.36 -2.46
N ASP A 147 12.80 10.52 -2.67
CA ASP A 147 13.48 11.74 -3.12
C ASP A 147 14.37 12.35 -2.04
N ALA A 148 13.92 12.31 -0.78
CA ALA A 148 14.66 12.85 0.34
C ALA A 148 14.47 11.99 1.59
N LEU A 149 15.57 11.63 2.24
CA LEU A 149 15.53 10.99 3.55
C LEU A 149 14.91 11.98 4.57
N PRO A 150 13.76 11.67 5.19
CA PRO A 150 13.20 12.52 6.24
C PRO A 150 14.13 12.58 7.46
N ASP A 151 13.97 13.58 8.33
CA ASP A 151 14.54 13.47 9.68
C ASP A 151 13.73 12.45 10.49
N TYR A 152 14.42 11.66 11.31
CA TYR A 152 13.82 10.60 12.10
C TYR A 152 14.56 10.40 13.42
N SER A 153 13.87 9.85 14.41
CA SER A 153 14.45 9.58 15.73
C SER A 153 15.42 8.41 15.69
N VAL A 154 16.52 8.50 16.45
CA VAL A 154 17.43 7.36 16.71
C VAL A 154 16.70 6.15 17.31
N GLU A 155 15.56 6.37 17.96
CA GLU A 155 14.72 5.31 18.51
C GLU A 155 14.20 4.35 17.44
N TYR A 156 14.11 4.77 16.16
CA TYR A 156 13.65 3.90 15.07
C TYR A 156 14.57 2.71 14.83
N TYR A 157 15.85 2.82 15.23
CA TYR A 157 16.80 1.71 15.20
C TYR A 157 16.51 0.62 16.25
N THR A 158 15.68 0.90 17.26
CA THR A 158 15.30 -0.07 18.29
C THR A 158 14.04 -0.83 17.91
N ASN A 159 14.16 -2.16 17.77
CA ASN A 159 13.01 -3.02 17.48
C ASN A 159 13.14 -4.38 18.17
N LYS A 160 12.15 -4.70 19.03
CA LYS A 160 12.14 -5.94 19.81
C LYS A 160 12.04 -7.20 18.94
N LYS A 161 11.28 -7.16 17.83
CA LYS A 161 11.10 -8.33 16.94
C LYS A 161 12.37 -8.60 16.14
N SER A 162 13.05 -7.55 15.69
CA SER A 162 14.32 -7.62 14.97
C SER A 162 15.53 -7.82 15.88
N LYS A 163 15.36 -7.74 17.20
CA LYS A 163 16.42 -7.79 18.22
C LYS A 163 17.48 -6.70 18.02
N THR A 164 17.05 -5.47 17.75
CA THR A 164 17.94 -4.32 17.53
C THR A 164 17.74 -3.27 18.62
N ASN A 165 18.83 -2.59 18.95
CA ASN A 165 18.89 -1.34 19.72
C ASN A 165 19.91 -0.41 19.02
N ALA A 166 20.24 0.74 19.61
CA ALA A 166 21.21 1.68 19.03
C ALA A 166 22.59 1.03 18.78
N GLU A 167 23.15 0.34 19.77
CA GLU A 167 24.47 -0.30 19.69
C GLU A 167 24.53 -1.39 18.61
N VAL A 168 23.54 -2.30 18.60
CA VAL A 168 23.43 -3.36 17.58
C VAL A 168 23.24 -2.74 16.20
N SER A 169 22.43 -1.70 16.08
CA SER A 169 22.18 -1.06 14.79
C SER A 169 23.43 -0.37 14.25
N LEU A 170 24.20 0.31 15.11
CA LEU A 170 25.47 0.92 14.74
C LEU A 170 26.46 -0.14 14.25
N ASP A 171 26.58 -1.25 14.98
CA ASP A 171 27.45 -2.37 14.63
C ASP A 171 27.05 -2.99 13.27
N MET A 172 25.76 -3.27 13.07
CA MET A 172 25.25 -3.83 11.81
C MET A 172 25.46 -2.90 10.62
N LEU A 173 25.18 -1.59 10.76
CA LEU A 173 25.38 -0.62 9.69
C LEU A 173 26.88 -0.46 9.36
N THR A 174 27.74 -0.40 10.37
CA THR A 174 29.19 -0.27 10.19
C THR A 174 29.76 -1.48 9.46
N LYS A 175 29.28 -2.69 9.79
CA LYS A 175 29.72 -3.94 9.16
C LYS A 175 29.20 -4.12 7.73
N VAL A 176 27.96 -3.72 7.45
CA VAL A 176 27.35 -3.91 6.12
C VAL A 176 27.80 -2.86 5.09
N LEU A 177 28.19 -1.67 5.54
CA LEU A 177 28.65 -0.59 4.66
C LEU A 177 29.75 -1.04 3.67
N PRO A 178 30.89 -1.64 4.09
CA PRO A 178 31.91 -2.08 3.14
C PRO A 178 31.40 -3.15 2.18
N LYS A 179 30.51 -4.05 2.62
CA LYS A 179 29.90 -5.07 1.73
C LYS A 179 29.03 -4.44 0.65
N LEU A 180 28.32 -3.37 0.96
CA LEU A 180 27.54 -2.59 -0.02
C LEU A 180 28.46 -1.82 -0.98
N GLU A 181 29.54 -1.22 -0.47
CA GLU A 181 30.52 -0.49 -1.29
C GLU A 181 31.22 -1.40 -2.32
N GLU A 182 31.54 -2.63 -1.92
CA GLU A 182 32.25 -3.63 -2.72
C GLU A 182 31.35 -4.50 -3.60
N LEU A 183 30.02 -4.40 -3.47
CA LEU A 183 29.09 -5.24 -4.23
C LEU A 183 29.31 -5.03 -5.74
N PRO A 184 29.52 -6.06 -6.58
CA PRO A 184 29.81 -5.85 -8.00
C PRO A 184 28.59 -5.36 -8.80
N GLU A 185 27.46 -6.03 -8.61
CA GLU A 185 26.21 -5.76 -9.34
C GLU A 185 25.15 -5.22 -8.38
N TRP A 186 24.45 -4.16 -8.78
CA TRP A 186 23.41 -3.53 -7.96
C TRP A 186 22.03 -3.96 -8.46
N THR A 187 21.69 -5.23 -8.25
CA THR A 187 20.37 -5.80 -8.55
C THR A 187 19.68 -6.25 -7.26
N ASN A 188 18.37 -6.48 -7.34
CA ASN A 188 17.58 -6.98 -6.21
C ASN A 188 18.13 -8.32 -5.70
N GLU A 189 18.42 -9.25 -6.62
CA GLU A 189 18.96 -10.57 -6.31
C GLU A 189 20.34 -10.47 -5.65
N ALA A 190 21.24 -9.65 -6.21
CA ALA A 190 22.59 -9.50 -5.67
C ALA A 190 22.57 -8.87 -4.26
N LEU A 191 21.70 -7.88 -4.04
CA LEU A 191 21.51 -7.27 -2.72
C LEU A 191 20.90 -8.26 -1.72
N HIS A 192 19.87 -9.01 -2.13
CA HIS A 192 19.25 -10.03 -1.30
C HIS A 192 20.27 -11.07 -0.85
N ASP A 193 20.96 -11.70 -1.80
CA ASP A 193 21.88 -12.80 -1.53
C ASP A 193 23.06 -12.33 -0.68
N MET A 194 23.63 -11.16 -0.98
CA MET A 194 24.69 -10.57 -0.17
C MET A 194 24.23 -10.34 1.28
N LEU A 195 23.06 -9.73 1.48
CA LEU A 195 22.57 -9.42 2.82
C LEU A 195 22.20 -10.67 3.62
N VAL A 196 21.64 -11.69 2.98
CA VAL A 196 21.32 -12.97 3.64
C VAL A 196 22.59 -13.71 4.02
N SER A 197 23.52 -13.91 3.08
CA SER A 197 24.80 -14.58 3.36
C SER A 197 25.62 -13.84 4.40
N PHE A 198 25.58 -12.51 4.40
CA PHE A 198 26.32 -11.72 5.40
C PHE A 198 25.69 -11.80 6.80
N ALA A 199 24.35 -11.86 6.90
CA ALA A 199 23.69 -12.10 8.18
C ALA A 199 24.07 -13.48 8.77
N GLU A 200 24.17 -14.50 7.91
CA GLU A 200 24.63 -15.84 8.27
C GLU A 200 26.09 -15.84 8.73
N GLU A 201 26.99 -15.17 8.00
CA GLU A 201 28.41 -15.00 8.38
C GLU A 201 28.57 -14.38 9.78
N LEU A 202 27.74 -13.39 10.11
CA LEU A 202 27.72 -12.73 11.42
C LEU A 202 27.03 -13.56 12.51
N GLY A 203 26.36 -14.67 12.16
CA GLY A 203 25.60 -15.50 13.09
C GLY A 203 24.34 -14.80 13.63
N VAL A 204 23.77 -13.85 12.89
CA VAL A 204 22.57 -13.10 13.29
C VAL A 204 21.38 -13.44 12.39
N LYS A 205 20.16 -13.09 12.82
CA LYS A 205 18.98 -13.23 11.95
C LYS A 205 18.98 -12.14 10.88
N ASN A 206 18.45 -12.43 9.69
CA ASN A 206 18.30 -11.46 8.59
C ASN A 206 17.64 -10.14 9.08
N ALA A 207 16.59 -10.25 9.89
CA ALA A 207 15.90 -9.08 10.44
C ALA A 207 16.79 -8.18 11.33
N THR A 208 17.78 -8.75 12.03
CA THR A 208 18.71 -7.99 12.87
C THR A 208 19.64 -7.11 12.03
N LEU A 209 20.05 -7.57 10.84
CA LEU A 209 20.85 -6.80 9.89
C LEU A 209 19.99 -5.86 9.01
N MET A 210 18.88 -6.37 8.49
CA MET A 210 18.05 -5.65 7.51
C MET A 210 17.19 -4.56 8.15
N TRP A 211 16.83 -4.66 9.43
CA TRP A 211 16.06 -3.60 10.09
C TRP A 211 16.85 -2.28 10.15
N PRO A 212 18.09 -2.23 10.69
CA PRO A 212 18.89 -1.01 10.70
C PRO A 212 19.14 -0.46 9.29
N LEU A 213 19.44 -1.34 8.32
CA LEU A 213 19.64 -0.92 6.93
C LEU A 213 18.38 -0.24 6.35
N ARG A 214 17.20 -0.83 6.58
CA ARG A 214 15.94 -0.24 6.13
C ARG A 214 15.64 1.10 6.79
N ILE A 215 15.92 1.24 8.09
CA ILE A 215 15.75 2.51 8.80
C ILE A 215 16.72 3.56 8.26
N ALA A 216 17.98 3.21 8.02
CA ALA A 216 18.94 4.13 7.42
C ALA A 216 18.50 4.55 6.01
N ALA A 217 18.03 3.61 5.20
CA ALA A 217 17.61 3.86 3.82
C ALA A 217 16.31 4.68 3.72
N ALA A 218 15.33 4.45 4.58
CA ALA A 218 14.00 5.06 4.45
C ALA A 218 13.66 6.10 5.51
N GLY A 219 14.30 6.08 6.68
CA GLY A 219 13.93 6.93 7.81
C GLY A 219 12.53 6.67 8.37
N LYS A 220 11.90 5.54 8.03
CA LYS A 220 10.51 5.22 8.42
C LYS A 220 10.40 3.85 9.08
N LEU A 221 9.53 3.75 10.09
CA LEU A 221 9.20 2.48 10.76
C LEU A 221 8.38 1.55 9.87
N VAL A 222 7.50 2.12 9.04
CA VAL A 222 6.63 1.41 8.10
C VAL A 222 6.99 1.87 6.69
N THR A 223 7.26 0.90 5.83
CA THR A 223 7.74 1.11 4.47
C THR A 223 7.01 0.15 3.52
N PRO A 224 6.87 0.51 2.23
CA PRO A 224 6.19 -0.34 1.25
C PRO A 224 7.01 -1.59 0.93
N GLY A 225 8.34 -1.50 0.94
CA GLY A 225 9.28 -2.60 0.70
C GLY A 225 10.15 -2.97 1.91
N GLY A 226 10.98 -4.00 1.74
CA GLY A 226 12.05 -4.36 2.65
C GLY A 226 13.32 -3.54 2.41
N ALA A 227 14.41 -3.90 3.11
CA ALA A 227 15.69 -3.24 2.92
C ALA A 227 16.23 -3.43 1.50
N VAL A 228 16.09 -4.64 0.95
CA VAL A 228 16.60 -5.02 -0.38
C VAL A 228 15.98 -4.16 -1.46
N GLU A 229 14.64 -4.16 -1.55
CA GLU A 229 13.94 -3.48 -2.64
C GLU A 229 14.13 -1.96 -2.56
N ILE A 230 14.17 -1.41 -1.35
CA ILE A 230 14.41 0.01 -1.14
C ILE A 230 15.84 0.39 -1.57
N CYS A 231 16.86 -0.39 -1.20
CA CYS A 231 18.24 -0.13 -1.61
C CYS A 231 18.43 -0.28 -3.13
N HIS A 232 17.73 -1.24 -3.74
CA HIS A 232 17.70 -1.42 -5.18
C HIS A 232 17.15 -0.16 -5.88
N ILE A 233 15.96 0.30 -5.50
CA ILE A 233 15.32 1.47 -6.12
C ILE A 233 16.11 2.77 -5.85
N LEU A 234 16.63 2.96 -4.64
CA LEU A 234 17.47 4.13 -4.32
C LEU A 234 18.77 4.14 -5.13
N GLY A 235 19.24 2.97 -5.55
CA GLY A 235 20.55 2.81 -6.16
C GLY A 235 21.70 2.86 -5.15
N ARG A 236 22.90 2.56 -5.64
CA ARG A 236 24.12 2.40 -4.83
C ARG A 236 24.49 3.66 -4.06
N GLU A 237 24.66 4.77 -4.78
CA GLU A 237 25.22 6.00 -4.25
C GLU A 237 24.36 6.57 -3.12
N GLU A 238 23.05 6.64 -3.34
CA GLU A 238 22.10 7.15 -2.36
C GLU A 238 21.97 6.21 -1.15
N THR A 239 21.92 4.89 -1.38
CA THR A 239 21.92 3.90 -0.29
C THR A 239 23.14 4.06 0.61
N ILE A 240 24.35 4.11 0.03
CA ILE A 240 25.60 4.28 0.79
C ILE A 240 25.61 5.61 1.55
N ARG A 241 25.18 6.71 0.92
CA ARG A 241 25.08 8.02 1.57
C ARG A 241 24.17 7.97 2.80
N ARG A 242 22.99 7.34 2.67
CA ARG A 242 22.03 7.20 3.76
C ARG A 242 22.52 6.27 4.88
N VAL A 243 23.22 5.19 4.55
CA VAL A 243 23.86 4.30 5.55
C VAL A 243 24.92 5.06 6.34
N LYS A 244 25.80 5.84 5.67
CA LYS A 244 26.79 6.70 6.34
C LYS A 244 26.15 7.73 7.26
N ALA A 245 25.05 8.35 6.83
CA ALA A 245 24.28 9.27 7.67
C ALA A 245 23.67 8.56 8.89
N GLY A 246 23.14 7.34 8.71
CA GLY A 246 22.63 6.51 9.80
C GLY A 246 23.71 6.14 10.83
N ILE A 247 24.91 5.78 10.38
CA ILE A 247 26.08 5.52 11.24
C ILE A 247 26.43 6.79 12.03
N ALA A 248 26.57 7.93 11.38
CA ALA A 248 26.90 9.20 12.03
C ALA A 248 25.83 9.65 13.05
N LYS A 249 24.56 9.27 12.84
CA LYS A 249 23.45 9.57 13.75
C LYS A 249 23.43 8.68 15.00
N LEU A 250 24.06 7.52 14.93
CA LEU A 250 24.13 6.54 16.02
C LEU A 250 25.44 6.59 16.81
N ALA A 251 26.48 7.21 16.24
CA ALA A 251 27.79 7.42 16.87
C ALA A 251 27.75 8.56 17.90
#